data_AF-A0A9W7TPH7-F1
#
_entry.id   AF-A0A9W7TPH7-F1
#
_cell.length_a   1.000
_cell.length_b   1.000
_cell.length_c   1.000
_cell.angle_alpha   90.00
_cell.angle_beta   90.00
_cell.angle_gamma   90.00
#
_symmetry.space_group_name_H-M   'P 1'
#
loop_
_entity.id
_entity.type
_entity.pdbx_description
1 polymer ?
#
loop_
_entity_poly.entity_id
_entity_poly.type
_entity_poly.pdbx_seq_one_letter_code
_entity_poly.pdbx_strand_id
1 'polypeptide(L)'
;MSHHDGDENAAASGAANVGATCAATVKLPDFWQHNPRPWFQHIEAQFQLRGITQDVTKYFHVVAALDASTTARAMALLEAPPVDGKYDALKTFLLQLFELSELEKADRLLSLNGLGDSKPSELMERMLAVLGAADPSFLFAHIFLRQLPVPVRTALASSPLPSSRDYRALAVEADRIFLANRQQFVHALLSPQHSFAPLGPPEDDLGTAAAVTARRQREDGWCYYHSRFGAKAKQCRQPCSFRAQGKARAGAH
;
A
#
# COMPACT_ATOMS: atom_id res chain seq x y z
N MET A 1 56.72 -62.41 -60.71
CA MET A 1 56.49 -61.11 -61.37
C MET A 1 55.55 -60.31 -60.48
N SER A 2 56.01 -59.48 -59.54
CA SER A 2 56.77 -58.21 -59.73
C SER A 2 55.85 -57.16 -60.38
N HIS A 3 55.63 -55.94 -59.90
CA HIS A 3 56.24 -55.02 -58.91
C HIS A 3 55.15 -53.95 -58.55
N HIS A 4 55.05 -53.39 -57.32
CA HIS A 4 55.80 -52.20 -56.80
C HIS A 4 55.59 -50.95 -57.69
N ASP A 5 55.24 -49.73 -57.28
CA ASP A 5 55.36 -48.87 -56.08
C ASP A 5 54.28 -47.75 -56.23
N GLY A 6 53.81 -46.94 -55.26
CA GLY A 6 54.45 -46.27 -54.12
C GLY A 6 54.37 -44.74 -54.34
N ASP A 7 53.65 -44.02 -53.47
CA ASP A 7 53.87 -42.62 -53.01
C ASP A 7 52.64 -42.21 -52.16
N GLU A 8 52.65 -42.24 -50.82
CA GLU A 8 53.31 -41.38 -49.83
C GLU A 8 52.68 -39.97 -49.62
N ASN A 9 52.20 -39.80 -48.38
CA ASN A 9 52.24 -38.59 -47.54
C ASN A 9 51.26 -37.41 -47.77
N ALA A 10 50.42 -37.13 -46.76
CA ALA A 10 50.60 -35.96 -45.88
C ALA A 10 49.40 -35.76 -44.94
N ALA A 11 49.70 -35.75 -43.65
CA ALA A 11 48.80 -35.36 -42.57
C ALA A 11 48.53 -33.85 -42.55
N ALA A 12 47.28 -33.46 -42.24
CA ALA A 12 46.91 -32.20 -41.58
C ALA A 12 45.46 -32.37 -41.07
N SER A 13 45.22 -32.69 -39.79
CA SER A 13 45.07 -31.72 -38.71
C SER A 13 44.45 -30.39 -39.14
N GLY A 14 43.19 -30.17 -38.77
CA GLY A 14 42.45 -28.95 -39.10
C GLY A 14 41.22 -28.75 -38.22
N ALA A 15 41.46 -28.68 -36.91
CA ALA A 15 40.65 -28.01 -35.88
C ALA A 15 39.13 -28.19 -35.95
N ALA A 16 38.63 -29.04 -35.06
CA ALA A 16 37.34 -28.82 -34.42
C ALA A 16 37.23 -27.35 -34.03
N ASN A 17 36.26 -26.65 -34.62
CA ASN A 17 35.79 -25.37 -34.12
C ASN A 17 35.11 -25.64 -32.78
N VAL A 18 35.94 -25.85 -31.74
CA VAL A 18 35.55 -25.64 -30.35
C VAL A 18 35.19 -24.18 -30.30
N GLY A 19 33.90 -23.90 -30.49
CA GLY A 19 33.33 -22.59 -30.25
C GLY A 19 33.83 -22.18 -28.89
N ALA A 20 34.73 -21.20 -28.89
CA ALA A 20 35.24 -20.58 -27.70
C ALA A 20 34.02 -20.03 -26.96
N THR A 21 33.51 -20.80 -25.99
CA THR A 21 32.69 -20.28 -24.91
C THR A 21 33.60 -19.34 -24.15
N CYS A 22 33.62 -18.09 -24.59
CA CYS A 22 34.22 -17.00 -23.83
C CYS A 22 33.65 -17.12 -22.42
N ALA A 23 34.51 -17.50 -21.48
CA ALA A 23 34.22 -17.51 -20.06
C ALA A 23 33.99 -16.05 -19.65
N ALA A 24 32.79 -15.54 -19.91
CA ALA A 24 32.34 -14.27 -19.40
C ALA A 24 32.29 -14.46 -17.88
N THR A 25 33.27 -13.92 -17.17
CA THR A 25 33.25 -13.82 -15.71
C THR A 25 32.02 -13.02 -15.32
N VAL A 26 30.92 -13.72 -15.05
CA VAL A 26 29.71 -13.13 -14.49
C VAL A 26 29.97 -12.95 -13.01
N LYS A 27 30.24 -11.71 -12.60
CA LYS A 27 30.17 -11.34 -11.19
C LYS A 27 28.70 -11.28 -10.81
N LEU A 28 28.22 -12.33 -10.18
CA LEU A 28 26.87 -12.38 -9.64
C LEU A 28 26.80 -11.51 -8.38
N PRO A 29 25.67 -10.85 -8.12
CA PRO A 29 25.44 -10.18 -6.86
C PRO A 29 25.35 -11.19 -5.72
N ASP A 30 25.70 -10.76 -4.51
CA ASP A 30 25.55 -11.58 -3.30
C ASP A 30 24.09 -12.05 -3.13
N PHE A 31 23.92 -13.25 -2.58
CA PHE A 31 22.60 -13.86 -2.39
C PHE A 31 21.70 -13.05 -1.44
N TRP A 32 20.47 -12.74 -1.88
CA TRP A 32 19.51 -11.98 -1.08
C TRP A 32 18.69 -12.89 -0.16
N GLN A 33 19.24 -13.19 1.03
CA GLN A 33 18.58 -14.08 2.02
C GLN A 33 17.15 -13.66 2.39
N HIS A 34 16.85 -12.36 2.44
CA HIS A 34 15.52 -11.85 2.81
C HIS A 34 14.54 -11.79 1.64
N ASN A 35 15.02 -11.97 0.41
CA ASN A 35 14.18 -11.94 -0.79
C ASN A 35 14.81 -12.76 -1.93
N PRO A 36 14.80 -14.10 -1.83
CA PRO A 36 15.55 -14.96 -2.72
C PRO A 36 14.92 -15.04 -4.13
N ARG A 37 13.60 -14.87 -4.27
CA ARG A 37 12.90 -14.93 -5.56
C ARG A 37 13.37 -13.89 -6.58
N PRO A 38 13.36 -12.57 -6.27
CA PRO A 38 13.84 -11.56 -7.20
C PRO A 38 15.32 -11.73 -7.54
N TRP A 39 16.13 -12.24 -6.61
CA TRP A 39 17.54 -12.54 -6.87
C TRP A 39 17.68 -13.60 -7.97
N PHE A 40 16.92 -14.71 -7.89
CA PHE A 40 16.92 -15.72 -8.95
C PHE A 40 16.44 -15.18 -10.29
N GLN A 41 15.40 -14.34 -10.32
CA GLN A 41 14.97 -13.69 -11.57
C GLN A 41 16.09 -12.80 -12.16
N HIS A 42 16.82 -12.09 -11.31
CA HIS A 42 17.92 -11.23 -11.73
C HIS A 42 19.08 -12.03 -12.35
N ILE A 43 19.56 -13.08 -11.66
CA ILE A 43 20.68 -13.88 -12.17
C ILE A 43 20.29 -14.68 -13.41
N GLU A 44 19.03 -15.13 -13.53
CA GLU A 44 18.56 -15.87 -14.71
C GLU A 44 18.56 -14.99 -15.95
N ALA A 45 18.17 -13.72 -15.80
CA ALA A 45 18.32 -12.73 -16.88
C ALA A 45 19.80 -12.55 -17.26
N GLN A 46 20.71 -12.49 -16.27
CA GLN A 46 22.15 -12.40 -16.54
C GLN A 46 22.70 -13.63 -17.26
N PHE A 47 22.29 -14.84 -16.86
CA PHE A 47 22.66 -16.07 -17.55
C PHE A 47 22.20 -16.06 -19.00
N GLN A 48 20.95 -15.65 -19.23
CA GLN A 48 20.38 -15.58 -20.58
C GLN A 48 21.14 -14.57 -21.47
N LEU A 49 21.47 -13.39 -20.95
CA LEU A 49 22.23 -12.36 -21.67
C LEU A 49 23.66 -12.81 -22.02
N ARG A 50 24.24 -13.72 -21.24
CA ARG A 50 25.60 -14.25 -21.41
C ARG A 50 25.65 -15.60 -22.13
N GLY A 51 24.51 -16.14 -22.54
CA GLY A 51 24.42 -17.45 -23.20
C GLY A 51 24.74 -18.64 -22.28
N ILE A 52 24.61 -18.47 -20.96
CA ILE A 52 24.83 -19.53 -19.98
C ILE A 52 23.56 -20.37 -19.89
N THR A 53 23.50 -21.45 -20.67
CA THR A 53 22.32 -22.33 -20.74
C THR A 53 22.51 -23.64 -20.00
N GLN A 54 23.75 -24.09 -19.78
CA GLN A 54 24.07 -25.35 -19.14
C GLN A 54 23.75 -25.31 -17.63
N ASP A 55 22.96 -26.29 -17.15
CA ASP A 55 22.57 -26.47 -15.74
C ASP A 55 23.78 -26.47 -14.80
N VAL A 56 24.81 -27.25 -15.15
CA VAL A 56 26.04 -27.38 -14.36
C VAL A 56 26.77 -26.04 -14.21
N THR A 57 26.84 -25.24 -15.29
CA THR A 57 27.48 -23.92 -15.23
C THR A 57 26.68 -22.96 -14.35
N LYS A 58 25.34 -22.96 -14.45
CA LYS A 58 24.47 -22.16 -13.58
C LYS A 58 24.61 -22.56 -12.11
N TYR A 59 24.68 -23.87 -11.83
CA TYR A 59 24.90 -24.39 -10.48
C TYR A 59 26.18 -23.83 -9.85
N PHE A 60 27.33 -23.95 -10.53
CA PHE A 60 28.60 -23.44 -10.00
C PHE A 60 28.59 -21.92 -9.81
N HIS A 61 27.92 -21.20 -10.71
CA HIS A 61 27.71 -19.77 -10.58
C HIS A 61 26.90 -19.39 -9.33
N VAL A 62 25.80 -20.10 -9.05
CA VAL A 62 25.00 -19.88 -7.84
C VAL A 62 25.83 -20.20 -6.60
N VAL A 63 26.51 -21.35 -6.55
CA VAL A 63 27.36 -21.75 -5.42
C VAL A 63 28.44 -20.71 -5.13
N ALA A 64 29.06 -20.14 -6.16
CA ALA A 64 30.06 -19.08 -6.01
C ALA A 64 29.50 -17.75 -5.49
N ALA A 65 28.18 -17.53 -5.58
CA ALA A 65 27.51 -16.32 -5.10
C ALA A 65 26.89 -16.47 -3.71
N LEU A 66 26.94 -17.68 -3.11
CA LEU A 66 26.42 -17.92 -1.75
C LEU A 66 27.43 -17.45 -0.70
N ASP A 67 26.92 -16.86 0.38
CA ASP A 67 27.75 -16.56 1.54
C ASP A 67 27.99 -17.81 2.40
N ALA A 68 28.91 -17.70 3.37
CA ALA A 68 29.28 -18.82 4.25
C ALA A 68 28.08 -19.38 5.02
N SER A 69 27.15 -18.52 5.46
CA SER A 69 25.97 -18.92 6.23
C SER A 69 24.97 -19.72 5.41
N THR A 70 24.75 -19.30 4.16
CA THR A 70 23.84 -19.92 3.21
C THR A 70 24.43 -21.23 2.70
N THR A 71 25.73 -21.24 2.42
CA THR A 71 26.48 -22.45 2.03
C THR A 71 26.38 -23.50 3.13
N ALA A 72 26.64 -23.13 4.39
CA ALA A 72 26.51 -24.04 5.54
C ALA A 72 25.12 -24.67 5.64
N ARG A 73 24.05 -23.90 5.41
CA ARG A 73 22.67 -24.41 5.41
C ARG A 73 22.35 -25.29 4.19
N ALA A 74 23.03 -25.08 3.06
CA ALA A 74 22.86 -25.87 1.83
C ALA A 74 23.82 -27.07 1.71
N MET A 75 24.74 -27.26 2.66
CA MET A 75 25.79 -28.30 2.58
C MET A 75 25.27 -29.70 2.29
N ALA A 76 24.15 -30.10 2.89
CA ALA A 76 23.56 -31.42 2.64
C ALA A 76 23.24 -31.68 1.16
N LEU A 77 22.82 -30.64 0.43
CA LEU A 77 22.56 -30.72 -1.01
C LEU A 77 23.84 -30.58 -1.84
N LEU A 78 24.83 -29.81 -1.37
CA LEU A 78 26.11 -29.62 -2.04
C LEU A 78 27.03 -30.85 -1.95
N GLU A 79 26.94 -31.61 -0.85
CA GLU A 79 27.68 -32.87 -0.64
C GLU A 79 27.11 -34.02 -1.46
N ALA A 80 25.78 -34.07 -1.61
CA ALA A 80 25.08 -35.09 -2.39
C ALA A 80 24.18 -34.44 -3.46
N PRO A 81 24.75 -33.80 -4.49
CA PRO A 81 23.97 -33.15 -5.53
C PRO A 81 23.24 -34.21 -6.39
N PRO A 82 22.00 -33.92 -6.83
CA PRO A 82 21.30 -34.76 -7.80
C PRO A 82 22.10 -34.97 -9.09
N VAL A 83 21.86 -36.11 -9.76
CA VAL A 83 22.56 -36.46 -11.01
C VAL A 83 22.21 -35.47 -12.12
N ASP A 84 20.93 -35.10 -12.23
CA ASP A 84 20.39 -34.14 -13.18
C ASP A 84 19.65 -33.01 -12.47
N GLY A 85 19.59 -31.82 -13.09
CA GLY A 85 18.85 -30.66 -12.56
C GLY A 85 19.45 -30.07 -11.30
N LYS A 86 20.78 -29.94 -11.24
CA LYS A 86 21.49 -29.45 -10.05
C LYS A 86 21.11 -28.00 -9.73
N TYR A 87 20.98 -27.17 -10.76
CA TYR A 87 20.55 -25.79 -10.60
C TYR A 87 19.13 -25.72 -10.06
N ASP A 88 18.20 -26.47 -10.66
CA ASP A 88 16.78 -26.45 -10.26
C ASP A 88 16.58 -26.99 -8.85
N ALA A 89 17.31 -28.04 -8.47
CA ALA A 89 17.30 -28.58 -7.11
C ALA A 89 17.84 -27.56 -6.10
N LEU A 90 18.98 -26.92 -6.39
CA LEU A 90 19.56 -25.90 -5.53
C LEU A 90 18.67 -24.66 -5.42
N LYS A 91 18.09 -24.21 -6.53
CA LYS A 91 17.13 -23.11 -6.57
C LYS A 91 15.91 -23.42 -5.72
N THR A 92 15.29 -24.58 -5.91
CA THR A 92 14.12 -25.00 -5.14
C THR A 92 14.43 -25.07 -3.64
N PHE A 93 15.58 -25.66 -3.29
CA PHE A 93 16.03 -25.74 -1.91
C PHE A 93 16.24 -24.36 -1.28
N LEU A 94 16.97 -23.45 -1.96
CA LEU A 94 17.22 -22.10 -1.46
C LEU A 94 15.94 -21.27 -1.35
N LEU A 95 15.01 -21.42 -2.29
CA LEU A 95 13.69 -20.81 -2.19
C LEU A 95 12.92 -21.37 -0.98
N GLN A 96 12.88 -22.68 -0.77
CA GLN A 96 12.21 -23.26 0.41
C GLN A 96 12.86 -22.86 1.74
N LEU A 97 14.18 -22.67 1.74
CA LEU A 97 14.97 -22.39 2.94
C LEU A 97 14.85 -20.93 3.42
N PHE A 98 14.58 -20.00 2.49
CA PHE A 98 14.57 -18.55 2.74
C PHE A 98 13.26 -17.84 2.35
N GLU A 99 12.35 -18.48 1.61
CA GLU A 99 10.99 -17.96 1.46
C GLU A 99 10.26 -18.05 2.80
N LEU A 100 9.40 -17.06 3.06
CA LEU A 100 8.50 -17.09 4.20
C LEU A 100 7.55 -18.30 4.06
N SER A 101 7.37 -19.05 5.14
CA SER A 101 6.31 -20.05 5.23
C SER A 101 4.92 -19.39 5.11
N GLU A 102 3.89 -20.17 4.78
CA GLU A 102 2.52 -19.65 4.70
C GLU A 102 2.04 -19.01 6.02
N LEU A 103 2.49 -19.53 7.17
CA LEU A 103 2.20 -18.95 8.47
C LEU A 103 2.89 -17.59 8.65
N GLU A 104 4.18 -17.48 8.32
CA GLU A 104 4.92 -16.22 8.43
C GLU A 104 4.39 -15.16 7.46
N LYS A 105 3.97 -15.58 6.26
CA LYS A 105 3.26 -14.69 5.31
C LYS A 105 1.95 -14.18 5.91
N ALA A 106 1.16 -15.07 6.52
CA ALA A 106 -0.09 -14.68 7.18
C ALA A 106 0.17 -13.70 8.34
N ASP A 107 1.13 -14.00 9.22
CA ASP A 107 1.51 -13.12 10.32
C ASP A 107 2.00 -11.76 9.84
N ARG A 108 2.77 -11.73 8.74
CA ARG A 108 3.23 -10.48 8.13
C ARG A 108 2.09 -9.67 7.52
N LEU A 109 1.12 -10.31 6.88
CA LEU A 109 -0.09 -9.65 6.36
C LEU A 109 -0.96 -9.10 7.49
N LEU A 110 -1.11 -9.85 8.59
CA LEU A 110 -1.90 -9.44 9.76
C LEU A 110 -1.22 -8.32 10.56
N SER A 111 0.12 -8.30 10.55
CA SER A 111 0.93 -7.29 11.24
C SER A 111 1.09 -5.99 10.46
N LEU A 112 0.53 -5.86 9.25
CA LEU A 112 0.57 -4.60 8.51
C LEU A 112 -0.08 -3.47 9.31
N ASN A 113 0.66 -2.39 9.54
CA ASN A 113 0.20 -1.22 10.29
C ASN A 113 -0.35 -0.14 9.35
N GLY A 114 -1.63 -0.26 9.02
CA GLY A 114 -2.38 0.75 8.28
C GLY A 114 -1.77 1.14 6.92
N LEU A 115 -2.31 2.22 6.38
CA LEU A 115 -1.87 2.81 5.13
C LEU A 115 -0.62 3.72 5.29
N GLY A 116 -0.48 4.40 6.44
CA GLY A 116 0.58 5.39 6.66
C GLY A 116 0.46 6.57 5.68
N ASP A 117 1.60 6.99 5.12
CA ASP A 117 1.67 8.02 4.07
C ASP A 117 1.58 7.46 2.63
N SER A 118 1.53 6.12 2.49
CA SER A 118 1.41 5.46 1.19
C SER A 118 0.00 5.58 0.62
N LYS A 119 -0.14 5.38 -0.68
CA LYS A 119 -1.47 5.26 -1.33
C LYS A 119 -1.99 3.81 -1.28
N PRO A 120 -3.31 3.60 -1.31
CA PRO A 120 -3.91 2.27 -1.30
C PRO A 120 -3.31 1.28 -2.32
N SER A 121 -2.95 1.71 -3.53
CA SER A 121 -2.30 0.84 -4.53
C SER A 121 -0.90 0.35 -4.12
N GLU A 122 -0.10 1.18 -3.46
CA GLU A 122 1.21 0.78 -2.94
C GLU A 122 1.07 -0.24 -1.80
N LEU A 123 0.09 -0.03 -0.93
CA LEU A 123 -0.24 -1.00 0.12
C LEU A 123 -0.64 -2.34 -0.50
N MET A 124 -1.48 -2.32 -1.54
CA MET A 124 -1.90 -3.54 -2.22
C MET A 124 -0.72 -4.27 -2.86
N GLU A 125 0.20 -3.55 -3.51
CA GLU A 125 1.40 -4.16 -4.09
C GLU A 125 2.26 -4.80 -3.02
N ARG A 126 2.46 -4.12 -1.88
CA ARG A 126 3.20 -4.66 -0.75
C ARG A 126 2.55 -5.93 -0.20
N MET A 127 1.22 -5.97 -0.12
CA MET A 127 0.49 -7.17 0.31
C MET A 127 0.64 -8.33 -0.68
N LEU A 128 0.56 -8.06 -1.99
CA LEU A 128 0.75 -9.07 -3.03
C LEU A 128 2.21 -9.58 -3.06
N ALA A 129 3.18 -8.70 -2.83
CA ALA A 129 4.60 -9.06 -2.76
C ALA A 129 4.89 -10.03 -1.59
N VAL A 130 4.18 -9.90 -0.45
CA VAL A 130 4.30 -10.85 0.67
C VAL A 130 3.79 -12.24 0.30
N LEU A 131 2.72 -12.34 -0.49
CA LEU A 131 2.21 -13.63 -0.98
C LEU A 131 3.15 -14.26 -2.03
N GLY A 132 3.77 -13.43 -2.87
CA GLY A 132 4.62 -13.88 -3.97
C GLY A 132 3.80 -14.65 -5.00
N ALA A 133 4.06 -15.96 -5.14
CA ALA A 133 3.27 -16.83 -6.03
C ALA A 133 2.11 -17.56 -5.31
N ALA A 134 1.90 -17.31 -4.02
CA ALA A 134 0.76 -17.88 -3.31
C ALA A 134 -0.54 -17.18 -3.74
N ASP A 135 -1.62 -17.95 -3.84
CA ASP A 135 -2.94 -17.40 -4.16
C ASP A 135 -3.49 -16.57 -2.98
N PRO A 136 -3.98 -15.35 -3.22
CA PRO A 136 -4.63 -14.57 -2.18
C PRO A 136 -5.91 -15.25 -1.69
N SER A 137 -6.01 -15.43 -0.37
CA SER A 137 -7.18 -16.02 0.30
C SER A 137 -8.39 -15.08 0.29
N PHE A 138 -9.57 -15.60 0.64
CA PHE A 138 -10.79 -14.77 0.75
C PHE A 138 -10.65 -13.62 1.77
N LEU A 139 -9.77 -13.77 2.77
CA LEU A 139 -9.48 -12.73 3.76
C LEU A 139 -8.56 -11.64 3.23
N PHE A 140 -7.88 -11.84 2.10
CA PHE A 140 -6.90 -10.88 1.59
C PHE A 140 -7.50 -9.50 1.33
N ALA A 141 -8.65 -9.45 0.64
CA ALA A 141 -9.39 -8.21 0.44
C ALA A 141 -9.84 -7.59 1.77
N HIS A 142 -10.27 -8.42 2.73
CA HIS A 142 -10.70 -7.94 4.04
C HIS A 142 -9.55 -7.32 4.84
N ILE A 143 -8.38 -7.95 4.83
CA ILE A 143 -7.16 -7.42 5.45
C ILE A 143 -6.82 -6.08 4.80
N PHE A 144 -6.84 -5.99 3.48
CA PHE A 144 -6.58 -4.74 2.77
C PHE A 144 -7.54 -3.62 3.19
N LEU A 145 -8.84 -3.89 3.16
CA LEU A 145 -9.86 -2.93 3.57
C LEU A 145 -9.69 -2.47 5.03
N ARG A 146 -9.28 -3.37 5.93
CA ARG A 146 -9.03 -3.03 7.33
C ARG A 146 -7.87 -2.04 7.52
N GLN A 147 -6.90 -2.03 6.60
CA GLN A 147 -5.78 -1.08 6.64
C GLN A 147 -6.13 0.31 6.11
N LEU A 148 -7.26 0.46 5.41
CA LEU A 148 -7.68 1.74 4.83
C LEU A 148 -8.41 2.64 5.85
N PRO A 149 -8.28 3.98 5.71
CA PRO A 149 -9.07 4.92 6.50
C PRO A 149 -10.58 4.71 6.35
N VAL A 150 -11.33 4.98 7.41
CA VAL A 150 -12.80 4.82 7.46
C VAL A 150 -13.53 5.47 6.26
N PRO A 151 -13.23 6.71 5.85
CA PRO A 151 -13.92 7.34 4.73
C PRO A 151 -13.76 6.60 3.40
N VAL A 152 -12.58 6.00 3.18
CA VAL A 152 -12.29 5.23 1.97
C VAL A 152 -13.07 3.93 1.98
N ARG A 153 -13.10 3.25 3.13
CA ARG A 153 -13.85 1.99 3.30
C ARG A 153 -15.35 2.18 3.06
N THR A 154 -15.93 3.27 3.58
CA THR A 154 -17.38 3.54 3.44
C THR A 154 -17.76 3.85 2.00
N ALA A 155 -16.93 4.62 1.28
CA ALA A 155 -17.16 4.91 -0.12
C ALA A 155 -16.98 3.67 -1.00
N LEU A 156 -15.98 2.81 -0.72
CA LEU A 156 -15.80 1.53 -1.40
C LEU A 156 -16.98 0.56 -1.18
N ALA A 157 -17.57 0.54 0.03
CA ALA A 157 -18.72 -0.30 0.33
C ALA A 157 -20.00 0.13 -0.43
N SER A 158 -20.05 1.40 -0.87
CA SER A 158 -21.18 1.97 -1.62
C SER A 158 -20.98 1.89 -3.13
N SER A 159 -19.76 1.58 -3.59
CA SER A 159 -19.42 1.36 -5.00
C SER A 159 -19.67 -0.10 -5.37
N PRO A 160 -20.09 -0.41 -6.62
CA PRO A 160 -20.02 -1.78 -7.12
C PRO A 160 -18.54 -2.22 -7.12
N LEU A 161 -18.16 -3.00 -6.11
CA LEU A 161 -16.83 -3.58 -6.03
C LEU A 161 -16.60 -4.45 -7.28
N PRO A 162 -15.41 -4.37 -7.92
CA PRO A 162 -15.10 -5.27 -9.02
C PRO A 162 -15.25 -6.72 -8.56
N SER A 163 -15.83 -7.55 -9.44
CA SER A 163 -16.03 -8.98 -9.22
C SER A 163 -14.78 -9.63 -8.63
N SER A 164 -15.00 -10.42 -7.59
CA SER A 164 -14.04 -10.97 -6.62
C SER A 164 -12.80 -11.65 -7.23
N ARG A 165 -11.75 -10.88 -7.51
CA ARG A 165 -10.30 -11.21 -7.39
C ARG A 165 -9.37 -10.16 -7.99
N ASP A 166 -9.91 -9.10 -8.60
CA ASP A 166 -9.10 -8.01 -9.16
C ASP A 166 -8.62 -7.02 -8.08
N TYR A 167 -7.72 -7.49 -7.23
CA TYR A 167 -7.17 -6.70 -6.11
C TYR A 167 -6.48 -5.42 -6.56
N ARG A 168 -5.80 -5.45 -7.72
CA ARG A 168 -5.17 -4.26 -8.30
C ARG A 168 -6.20 -3.20 -8.71
N ALA A 169 -7.32 -3.61 -9.31
CA ALA A 169 -8.40 -2.69 -9.69
C ALA A 169 -9.09 -2.09 -8.45
N LEU A 170 -9.32 -2.92 -7.42
CA LEU A 170 -9.83 -2.46 -6.12
C LEU A 170 -8.94 -1.37 -5.52
N ALA A 171 -7.62 -1.55 -5.59
CA ALA A 171 -6.68 -0.59 -5.03
C ALA A 171 -6.62 0.74 -5.83
N VAL A 172 -6.82 0.69 -7.15
CA VAL A 172 -6.94 1.89 -7.99
C VAL A 172 -8.20 2.69 -7.65
N GLU A 173 -9.35 2.03 -7.42
CA GLU A 173 -10.55 2.74 -6.99
C GLU A 173 -10.37 3.33 -5.58
N ALA A 174 -9.71 2.58 -4.68
CA ALA A 174 -9.36 3.07 -3.36
C ALA A 174 -8.45 4.32 -3.42
N ASP A 175 -7.48 4.37 -4.35
CA ASP A 175 -6.65 5.56 -4.57
C ASP A 175 -7.49 6.79 -4.96
N ARG A 176 -8.43 6.62 -5.90
CA ARG A 176 -9.31 7.71 -6.36
C ARG A 176 -10.10 8.32 -5.21
N ILE A 177 -10.70 7.46 -4.39
CA ILE A 177 -11.48 7.85 -3.20
C ILE A 177 -10.57 8.48 -2.14
N PHE A 178 -9.39 7.90 -1.90
CA PHE A 178 -8.42 8.40 -0.93
C PHE A 178 -7.94 9.82 -1.29
N LEU A 179 -7.64 10.08 -2.56
CA LEU A 179 -7.27 11.41 -3.05
C LEU A 179 -8.40 12.42 -2.91
N ALA A 180 -9.64 12.04 -3.27
CA ALA A 180 -10.80 12.90 -3.13
C ALA A 180 -11.05 13.30 -1.67
N ASN A 181 -10.95 12.34 -0.75
CA ASN A 181 -11.10 12.59 0.68
C ASN A 181 -9.95 13.45 1.25
N ARG A 182 -8.72 13.27 0.75
CA ARG A 182 -7.58 14.12 1.13
C ARG A 182 -7.77 15.56 0.70
N GLN A 183 -8.28 15.80 -0.51
CA GLN A 183 -8.59 17.14 -1.01
C GLN A 183 -9.73 17.81 -0.23
N GLN A 184 -10.75 17.07 0.17
CA GLN A 184 -11.84 17.58 1.02
C GLN A 184 -11.32 18.06 2.38
N PHE A 185 -10.40 17.32 2.99
CA PHE A 185 -9.78 17.71 4.26
C PHE A 185 -8.94 18.99 4.14
N VAL A 186 -8.13 19.10 3.08
CA VAL A 186 -7.32 20.30 2.81
C VAL A 186 -8.21 21.51 2.47
N HIS A 187 -9.28 21.32 1.70
CA HIS A 187 -10.26 22.37 1.43
C HIS A 187 -10.96 22.86 2.70
N ALA A 188 -11.30 21.97 3.63
CA ALA A 188 -11.90 22.35 4.92
C ALA A 188 -10.94 23.18 5.80
N LEU A 189 -9.63 22.94 5.72
CA LEU A 189 -8.61 23.68 6.48
C LEU A 189 -8.24 25.03 5.84
N LEU A 190 -8.29 25.14 4.51
CA LEU A 190 -7.97 26.37 3.76
C LEU A 190 -9.19 27.20 3.38
N SER A 191 -10.42 26.72 3.64
CA SER A 191 -11.62 27.52 3.44
C SER A 191 -11.56 28.74 4.37
N PRO A 192 -11.60 29.98 3.84
CA PRO A 192 -11.79 31.14 4.69
C PRO A 192 -13.14 30.94 5.37
N GLN A 193 -13.14 30.82 6.70
CA GLN A 193 -14.34 30.98 7.50
C GLN A 193 -15.01 32.25 7.00
N HIS A 194 -16.23 32.12 6.44
CA HIS A 194 -16.99 33.21 5.81
C HIS A 194 -16.65 34.58 6.39
N SER A 195 -15.91 35.38 5.62
CA SER A 195 -15.86 36.82 5.83
C SER A 195 -17.29 37.32 5.71
N PHE A 196 -17.87 37.74 6.84
CA PHE A 196 -19.13 38.45 6.89
C PHE A 196 -19.03 39.66 5.95
N ALA A 197 -19.69 39.57 4.79
CA ALA A 197 -19.82 40.71 3.91
C ALA A 197 -20.75 41.75 4.57
N PRO A 198 -20.38 43.03 4.64
CA PRO A 198 -21.27 44.06 5.15
C PRO A 198 -22.35 44.32 4.10
N LEU A 199 -23.57 43.86 4.35
CA LEU A 199 -24.74 44.26 3.57
C LEU A 199 -25.05 45.73 3.92
N GLY A 200 -24.86 46.61 2.92
CA GLY A 200 -25.35 47.97 2.96
C GLY A 200 -26.88 48.01 3.11
N PRO A 201 -27.45 49.18 3.47
CA PRO A 201 -28.87 49.28 3.76
C PRO A 201 -29.68 49.24 2.46
N PRO A 202 -30.74 48.42 2.36
CA PRO A 202 -31.77 48.64 1.36
C PRO A 202 -32.86 49.54 1.94
N GLU A 203 -33.22 50.54 1.14
CA GLU A 203 -34.26 51.53 1.38
C GLU A 203 -35.66 50.93 1.28
N ASP A 204 -36.61 51.70 1.80
CA ASP A 204 -38.00 51.37 2.11
C ASP A 204 -38.81 50.80 0.93
N ASP A 205 -39.56 49.71 1.14
CA ASP A 205 -40.92 49.64 0.61
C ASP A 205 -41.84 48.64 1.33
N LEU A 206 -43.11 49.00 1.40
CA LEU A 206 -44.15 48.47 2.27
C LEU A 206 -44.88 47.24 1.67
N GLY A 207 -45.19 46.26 2.52
CA GLY A 207 -46.46 45.52 2.45
C GLY A 207 -46.42 44.06 1.97
N THR A 208 -46.67 43.11 2.88
CA THR A 208 -47.93 42.34 2.99
C THR A 208 -47.69 41.06 3.82
N ALA A 209 -48.69 40.70 4.62
CA ALA A 209 -48.59 39.90 5.81
C ALA A 209 -48.49 38.37 5.62
N ALA A 210 -48.04 37.75 6.72
CA ALA A 210 -48.39 36.42 7.22
C ALA A 210 -47.64 35.20 6.66
N ALA A 211 -46.63 34.74 7.40
CA ALA A 211 -46.58 33.38 7.92
C ALA A 211 -45.40 33.20 8.89
N VAL A 212 -45.69 33.01 10.18
CA VAL A 212 -45.47 31.74 10.89
C VAL A 212 -44.17 31.72 11.70
N THR A 213 -44.36 32.11 12.96
CA THR A 213 -43.77 31.53 14.18
C THR A 213 -42.26 31.59 14.42
N ALA A 214 -41.94 32.06 15.63
CA ALA A 214 -40.68 31.83 16.37
C ALA A 214 -39.47 32.73 16.08
N ARG A 215 -39.70 34.02 15.77
CA ARG A 215 -38.63 35.03 15.86
C ARG A 215 -39.12 36.34 16.47
N ARG A 216 -39.60 36.28 17.72
CA ARG A 216 -39.91 37.48 18.50
C ARG A 216 -38.74 37.80 19.44
N GLN A 217 -38.08 38.90 19.11
CA GLN A 217 -37.45 39.86 20.02
C GLN A 217 -36.12 39.43 20.63
N ARG A 218 -35.05 39.73 19.90
CA ARG A 218 -33.69 39.89 20.42
C ARG A 218 -33.25 41.36 20.26
N GLU A 219 -34.08 42.27 20.76
CA GLU A 219 -33.77 43.71 20.88
C GLU A 219 -33.76 44.21 22.33
N ASP A 220 -33.96 43.34 23.31
CA ASP A 220 -33.84 43.73 24.70
C ASP A 220 -32.44 43.38 25.19
N GLY A 221 -31.67 44.40 25.57
CA GLY A 221 -30.31 44.33 26.14
C GLY A 221 -30.25 43.54 27.46
N TRP A 222 -30.70 42.29 27.44
CA TRP A 222 -30.76 41.37 28.56
C TRP A 222 -29.51 40.49 28.55
N CYS A 223 -28.95 40.26 29.74
CA CYS A 223 -27.81 39.36 29.87
C CYS A 223 -28.22 37.90 29.60
N TYR A 224 -27.22 37.04 29.36
CA TYR A 224 -27.41 35.60 29.13
C TYR A 224 -28.37 34.95 30.13
N TYR A 225 -28.27 35.30 31.42
CA TYR A 225 -29.11 34.73 32.46
C TYR A 225 -30.57 35.18 32.35
N HIS A 226 -30.85 36.45 32.02
CA HIS A 226 -32.22 36.95 31.84
C HIS A 226 -32.83 36.54 30.51
N SER A 227 -32.03 36.37 29.45
CA SER A 227 -32.51 35.79 28.18
C SER A 227 -32.96 34.33 28.33
N ARG A 228 -32.29 33.57 29.21
CA ARG A 228 -32.58 32.13 29.41
C ARG A 228 -33.58 31.84 30.53
N PHE A 229 -33.54 32.60 31.62
CA PHE A 229 -34.30 32.30 32.84
C PHE A 229 -35.32 33.40 33.21
N GLY A 230 -35.35 34.53 32.49
CA GLY A 230 -36.27 35.64 32.77
C GLY A 230 -36.19 36.12 34.22
N ALA A 231 -37.33 36.49 34.81
CA ALA A 231 -37.41 36.98 36.20
C ALA A 231 -36.94 36.00 37.29
N LYS A 232 -36.61 34.75 36.94
CA LYS A 232 -36.10 33.72 37.86
C LYS A 232 -34.57 33.61 37.85
N ALA A 233 -33.87 34.44 37.09
CA ALA A 233 -32.41 34.45 37.06
C ALA A 233 -31.83 34.83 38.43
N LYS A 234 -30.89 34.02 38.94
CA LYS A 234 -30.22 34.27 40.23
C LYS A 234 -29.04 35.23 40.13
N GLN A 235 -28.61 35.55 38.91
CA GLN A 235 -27.44 36.38 38.63
C GLN A 235 -27.71 37.28 37.43
N CYS A 236 -27.29 38.54 37.53
CA CYS A 236 -27.34 39.54 36.47
C CYS A 236 -25.91 39.99 36.12
N ARG A 237 -25.63 40.20 34.83
CA ARG A 237 -24.36 40.77 34.36
C ARG A 237 -24.65 42.04 33.57
N GLN A 238 -24.00 43.14 33.93
CA GLN A 238 -24.15 44.42 33.24
C GLN A 238 -23.34 44.44 31.93
N PRO A 239 -23.79 45.19 30.91
CA PRO A 239 -25.01 46.01 30.86
C PRO A 239 -26.27 45.15 30.62
N CYS A 240 -27.26 45.25 31.50
CA CYS A 240 -28.53 44.53 31.38
C CYS A 240 -29.74 45.41 31.69
N SER A 241 -30.67 45.51 30.75
CA SER A 241 -31.89 46.34 30.83
C SER A 241 -33.11 45.61 31.41
N PHE A 242 -32.94 44.43 32.03
CA PHE A 242 -34.04 43.63 32.55
C PHE A 242 -34.65 44.24 33.83
N ARG A 243 -35.94 44.58 33.80
CA ARG A 243 -36.72 45.09 34.96
C ARG A 243 -37.72 44.03 35.42
N ALA A 244 -37.58 43.52 36.64
CA ALA A 244 -38.51 42.56 37.22
C ALA A 244 -39.86 43.23 37.55
N GLN A 245 -40.96 42.74 36.97
CA GLN A 245 -42.31 43.19 37.32
C GLN A 245 -42.71 42.56 38.67
N GLY A 246 -42.62 43.34 39.74
CA GLY A 246 -43.04 42.93 41.09
C GLY A 246 -44.56 42.78 41.17
N LYS A 247 -45.03 41.62 41.62
CA LYS A 247 -46.42 41.43 42.07
C LYS A 247 -46.62 42.21 43.37
N ALA A 248 -47.36 43.31 43.33
CA ALA A 248 -48.03 43.82 44.51
C ALA A 248 -49.03 42.75 44.99
N ARG A 249 -48.85 42.24 46.21
CA ARG A 249 -49.91 41.54 46.95
C ARG A 249 -50.43 42.51 48.00
N ALA A 250 -51.70 42.84 47.87
CA ALA A 250 -52.50 43.56 48.84
C ALA A 250 -52.93 42.65 50.01
N GLY A 251 -53.16 43.29 51.17
CA GLY A 251 -53.85 42.79 52.35
C GLY A 251 -53.17 43.34 53.62
N ALA A 252 -53.84 43.91 54.61
CA ALA A 252 -55.22 44.32 54.86
C ALA A 252 -55.17 45.31 56.05
N HIS A 253 -56.34 45.85 56.43
CA HIS A 253 -56.59 46.59 57.67
C HIS A 253 -56.05 45.90 58.94
#